data_AF-A0A7X7LGK8-F1
#
_entry.id   AF-A0A7X7LGK8-F1
#
_cell.length_a   1.000
_cell.length_b   1.000
_cell.length_c   1.000
_cell.angle_alpha   90.00
_cell.angle_beta   90.00
_cell.angle_gamma   90.00
#
_symmetry.space_group_name_H-M   'P 1'
#
loop_
_entity.id
_entity.type
_entity.pdbx_description
1 polymer ?
#
loop_
_entity_poly.entity_id
_entity_poly.type
_entity_poly.pdbx_seq_one_letter_code
_entity_poly.pdbx_strand_id
1 'polypeptide(L)' 'MPHLSGMGWDYKDQLSSASNGTVTSYYVYDAGGQRVRKVIEKTGGIKEERYYLGNYEVYRKFVGITLETERTTVAVADDK' A
#
# COMPACT_ATOMS: atom_id res chain seq x y z
N MET A 1 9.53 13.36 12.14
CA MET A 1 8.87 12.90 10.89
C MET A 1 8.29 14.12 10.21
N PRO A 2 8.38 14.28 8.88
CA PRO A 2 7.60 15.30 8.19
C PRO A 2 6.13 15.15 8.59
N HIS A 3 5.47 16.27 8.89
CA HIS A 3 4.04 16.26 9.18
C HIS A 3 3.29 15.76 7.94
N LEU A 4 2.13 15.12 8.15
CA LEU A 4 1.24 14.80 7.04
C LEU A 4 0.69 16.10 6.48
N SER A 5 0.85 16.31 5.19
CA SER A 5 0.33 17.48 4.47
C SER A 5 -1.11 17.27 4.00
N GLY A 6 -1.57 16.02 3.95
CA GLY A 6 -2.95 15.71 3.58
C GLY A 6 -3.35 14.28 3.92
N MET A 7 -4.63 14.11 4.21
CA MET A 7 -5.29 12.83 4.43
C MET A 7 -6.63 12.82 3.70
N GLY A 8 -6.93 11.71 3.04
CA GLY A 8 -8.21 11.46 2.40
C GLY A 8 -8.91 10.27 3.03
N TRP A 9 -10.24 10.33 3.07
CA TRP A 9 -11.09 9.26 3.59
C TRP A 9 -12.05 8.80 2.48
N ASP A 10 -12.49 7.55 2.52
CA ASP A 10 -13.54 7.04 1.65
C ASP A 10 -14.94 7.26 2.27
N TYR A 11 -15.99 6.82 1.57
CA TYR A 11 -17.38 6.96 2.03
C TYR A 11 -17.72 6.15 3.29
N LYS A 12 -16.84 5.24 3.72
CA LYS A 12 -16.97 4.40 4.92
C LYS A 12 -16.06 4.90 6.05
N ASP A 13 -15.54 6.13 5.95
CA ASP A 13 -14.59 6.70 6.90
C ASP A 13 -13.31 5.85 7.06
N GLN A 14 -12.85 5.21 5.97
CA GLN A 14 -11.57 4.51 5.92
C GLN A 14 -10.51 5.38 5.24
N LEU A 15 -9.27 5.34 5.74
CA LEU A 15 -8.18 6.17 5.21
C LEU A 15 -7.87 5.77 3.76
N SER A 16 -8.25 6.58 2.78
CA SER A 16 -8.07 6.28 1.36
C SER A 16 -6.73 6.79 0.82
N SER A 17 -6.20 7.87 1.39
CA SER A 17 -4.89 8.41 1.03
C SER A 17 -4.21 9.18 2.16
N ALA A 18 -2.88 9.26 2.12
CA ALA A 18 -2.08 10.10 3.00
C ALA A 18 -0.84 10.62 2.26
N SER A 19 -0.49 11.89 2.45
CA SER A 19 0.69 12.51 1.84
C SER A 19 1.50 13.31 2.86
N ASN A 20 2.80 13.44 2.60
CA ASN A 20 3.70 14.36 3.29
C ASN A 20 4.41 15.34 2.33
N GLY A 21 3.91 15.46 1.10
CA GLY A 21 4.48 16.30 0.04
C GLY A 21 5.56 15.63 -0.81
N THR A 22 6.24 14.59 -0.32
CA THR A 22 7.25 13.83 -1.09
C THR A 22 6.78 12.43 -1.46
N VAL A 23 5.95 11.85 -0.60
CA VAL A 23 5.40 10.52 -0.72
C VAL A 23 3.90 10.59 -0.56
N THR A 24 3.17 9.94 -1.46
CA THR A 24 1.73 9.75 -1.34
C THR A 24 1.41 8.27 -1.29
N SER A 25 0.64 7.87 -0.28
CA SER A 25 0.17 6.50 -0.10
C SER A 25 -1.33 6.44 -0.36
N TYR A 26 -1.79 5.38 -1.00
CA TYR A 26 -3.19 5.08 -1.27
C TYR A 26 -3.53 3.70 -0.71
N TYR A 27 -4.76 3.55 -0.25
CA TYR A 27 -5.25 2.33 0.38
C TYR A 27 -6.61 1.95 -0.19
N VAL A 28 -6.79 0.66 -0.48
CA VAL A 28 -8.06 0.09 -0.96
C VAL A 28 -8.48 -1.03 -0.03
N TYR A 29 -9.78 -1.06 0.28
CA TYR A 29 -10.38 -1.97 1.22
C TYR A 29 -11.44 -2.83 0.54
N ASP A 30 -11.64 -4.04 1.04
CA ASP A 30 -12.76 -4.89 0.62
C ASP A 30 -14.08 -4.44 1.28
N ALA A 31 -15.15 -5.19 1.00
CA ALA A 31 -16.47 -4.89 1.55
C ALA A 31 -16.50 -4.95 3.09
N GLY A 32 -15.67 -5.80 3.70
CA GLY A 32 -15.53 -5.99 5.14
C GLY A 32 -14.57 -5.01 5.82
N GLY A 33 -13.99 -4.07 5.07
CA GLY A 33 -13.06 -3.06 5.58
C GLY A 33 -11.64 -3.57 5.80
N GLN A 34 -11.29 -4.74 5.26
CA GLN A 34 -9.91 -5.22 5.28
C GLN A 34 -9.14 -4.60 4.12
N ARG A 35 -7.91 -4.13 4.38
CA ARG A 35 -7.07 -3.54 3.33
C ARG A 35 -6.59 -4.62 2.37
N VAL A 36 -6.95 -4.49 1.10
CA VAL A 36 -6.58 -5.42 0.02
C VAL A 36 -5.49 -4.89 -0.91
N ARG A 37 -5.28 -3.56 -0.93
CA ARG A 37 -4.21 -2.95 -1.70
C ARG A 37 -3.61 -1.75 -0.99
N LYS A 38 -2.29 -1.60 -1.13
CA LYS A 38 -1.56 -0.38 -0.80
C LYS A 38 -0.70 0.03 -1.99
N VAL A 39 -0.73 1.31 -2.36
CA VAL A 39 0.17 1.89 -3.37
C VAL A 39 0.91 3.05 -2.72
N ILE A 40 2.22 3.13 -2.92
CA ILE A 40 3.06 4.25 -2.48
C ILE A 40 3.76 4.82 -3.71
N GLU A 41 3.51 6.09 -3.97
CA GLU A 41 4.18 6.86 -5.00
C GLU A 41 5.20 7.77 -4.33
N LYS A 42 6.46 7.67 -4.76
CA LYS A 42 7.55 8.50 -4.28
C LYS A 42 8.05 9.37 -5.42
N THR A 43 8.61 10.52 -5.06
CA THR A 43 9.32 11.38 -6.01
C THR A 43 10.40 10.58 -6.74
N GLY A 44 10.60 10.85 -8.04
CA GLY A 44 11.56 10.12 -8.88
C GLY A 44 10.98 8.88 -9.59
N GLY A 45 9.65 8.74 -9.64
CA GLY A 45 8.99 7.68 -10.41
C GLY A 45 9.04 6.29 -9.76
N ILE A 46 9.34 6.22 -8.46
CA ILE A 46 9.29 4.96 -7.72
C ILE A 46 7.84 4.71 -7.29
N LYS A 47 7.29 3.55 -7.69
CA LYS A 47 5.98 3.08 -7.25
C LYS A 47 6.12 1.74 -6.53
N GLU A 48 5.62 1.66 -5.30
CA GLU A 48 5.57 0.43 -4.52
C GLU A 48 4.12 0.00 -4.36
N GLU A 49 3.78 -1.20 -4.84
CA GLU A 49 2.45 -1.78 -4.71
C GLU A 49 2.49 -3.00 -3.80
N ARG A 50 1.47 -3.17 -2.96
CA ARG A 50 1.24 -4.38 -2.20
C ARG A 50 -0.20 -4.83 -2.36
N TYR A 51 -0.36 -6.10 -2.72
CA TYR A 51 -1.64 -6.80 -2.75
C TYR A 51 -1.70 -7.71 -1.53
N TYR A 52 -2.81 -7.65 -0.79
CA TYR A 52 -3.07 -8.46 0.40
C TYR A 52 -4.18 -9.46 0.07
N LEU A 53 -3.90 -10.75 0.26
CA LEU A 53 -4.83 -11.86 0.04
C LEU A 53 -4.77 -12.78 1.26
N GLY A 54 -5.52 -12.43 2.31
CA GLY A 54 -5.45 -13.14 3.58
C GLY A 54 -4.04 -13.09 4.18
N ASN A 55 -3.42 -14.26 4.38
CA ASN A 55 -2.05 -14.38 4.87
C ASN A 55 -0.98 -14.28 3.77
N TYR A 56 -1.39 -14.07 2.51
CA TYR A 56 -0.49 -13.96 1.37
C TYR A 56 -0.35 -12.50 0.93
N GLU A 57 0.86 -12.09 0.60
CA GLU A 57 1.16 -10.76 0.08
C GLU A 57 1.98 -10.84 -1.21
N VAL A 58 1.69 -9.94 -2.17
CA VAL A 58 2.55 -9.67 -3.33
C VAL A 58 3.02 -8.22 -3.24
N TYR A 59 4.33 -8.03 -3.11
CA TYR A 59 4.99 -6.74 -3.18
C TYR A 59 5.64 -6.54 -4.54
N ARG A 60 5.38 -5.39 -5.17
CA ARG A 60 6.01 -4.96 -6.42
C ARG A 60 6.63 -3.59 -6.26
N LYS A 61 7.87 -3.42 -6.72
CA LYS A 61 8.54 -2.12 -6.83
C LYS A 61 8.81 -1.82 -8.30
N PHE A 62 8.35 -0.66 -8.74
CA PHE A 62 8.63 -0.11 -10.06
C PHE A 62 9.55 1.10 -9.95
N VAL A 63 10.43 1.24 -10.94
CA VAL A 63 11.19 2.46 -11.21
C VAL A 63 10.82 2.91 -12.62
N GLY A 64 10.02 3.98 -12.71
CA GLY A 64 9.33 4.33 -13.95
C GLY A 64 8.32 3.25 -14.33
N ILE A 65 8.48 2.67 -15.52
CA ILE A 65 7.65 1.56 -16.02
C ILE A 65 8.25 0.17 -15.77
N THR A 66 9.49 0.11 -15.28
CA THR A 66 10.23 -1.15 -15.10
C THR A 66 9.90 -1.77 -13.75
N LEU A 67 9.48 -3.03 -13.75
CA LEU A 67 9.35 -3.83 -12.52
C LEU A 67 10.75 -4.24 -12.05
N GLU A 68 11.23 -3.63 -10.97
CA GLU A 68 12.57 -3.88 -10.42
C GLU A 68 12.56 -5.00 -9.37
N THR A 69 11.47 -5.13 -8.61
CA THR A 69 11.36 -6.16 -7.58
C THR A 69 9.95 -6.69 -7.53
N GLU A 70 9.82 -8.00 -7.53
CA GLU A 70 8.63 -8.70 -7.10
C GLU A 70 8.99 -9.64 -5.95
N ARG A 71 8.17 -9.64 -4.90
CA ARG A 71 8.34 -10.53 -3.75
C ARG A 71 6.99 -11.01 -3.29
N THR A 72 6.87 -12.30 -3.09
CA THR A 72 5.70 -12.93 -2.48
C THR A 72 6.04 -13.27 -1.03
N THR A 73 5.06 -13.18 -0.14
CA THR A 73 5.24 -13.49 1.28
C THR A 73 4.01 -14.22 1.79
N VAL A 74 4.24 -15.29 2.55
CA VAL A 74 3.17 -16.03 3.24
C VAL A 74 3.42 -15.88 4.73
N ALA A 75 2.45 -15.30 5.43
CA ALA A 75 2.43 -15.31 6.88
C ALA A 75 1.96 -16.70 7.35
N VAL A 76 2.84 -17.38 8.08
CA VAL A 76 2.55 -18.65 8.75
C VAL A 76 2.56 -18.36 10.24
N ALA A 77 1.45 -18.69 10.91
CA ALA A 77 1.37 -18.72 12.36
C ALA A 77 1.52 -20.17 12.82
N ASP A 78 2.11 -20.36 14.00
CA ASP A 78 2.11 -21.66 14.69
C ASP A 78 0.85 -21.72 15.56
N ASP A 79 0.03 -22.76 15.35
CA ASP A 79 -1.18 -23.02 16.11
C ASP A 79 -0.79 -23.83 17.35
N LYS A 80 -0.56 -23.17 18.48
CA LYS A 80 -0.41 -23.89 19.75
C LYS A 80 -1.76 -24.13 20.42
#